data_AF-A0A5E4HKM9-F1
#
_entry.id   AF-A0A5E4HKM9-F1
#
_cell.length_a   1.000
_cell.length_b   1.000
_cell.length_c   1.000
_cell.angle_alpha   90.00
_cell.angle_beta   90.00
_cell.angle_gamma   90.00
#
_symmetry.space_group_name_H-M   'P 1'
#
loop_
_entity.id
_entity.type
_entity.pdbx_description
1 polymer ?
#
loop_
_entity_poly.entity_id
_entity_poly.type
_entity_poly.pdbx_seq_one_letter_code
_entity_poly.pdbx_strand_id
1 'polypeptide(L)'
;MKIGDKVKVVRKATSYTQGWLNTWVHDMDQYVGRVGTVSRVLADRKEVQIDFGHWRVFGFPESVVESAYPAAGTTVKIDYPDGRTWHGFRGIVKDVTPDGFVRVMMSEGPHKDNAGGFKPERLTVVPAIDKIVADSATTATIKPTNLIPVIGSRVEIPRRAVWAGEGTVESVKNNVYNIRMTTGQYAGQRGGFFSDEFDVLTVPVEVKQTIYAPKYDKVTIRPSFKPATAPASTQDKVTESYGGTSALGYARSVARSIAKANTLRRVTADQVQEKVLEAGYDLGNSAGSIFKGGNWKNTGVTVKSTRPGNNSRRVVVWEYVG
;
A
#
# COMPACT_ATOMS: atom_id res chain seq x y z
N MET A 1 9.56 11.94 -2.60
CA MET A 1 9.72 12.63 -3.91
C MET A 1 11.21 12.90 -4.16
N LYS A 2 11.62 13.08 -5.41
CA LYS A 2 12.99 13.45 -5.81
C LYS A 2 12.99 14.64 -6.77
N ILE A 3 14.16 15.29 -6.91
CA ILE A 3 14.34 16.38 -7.88
C ILE A 3 14.02 15.87 -9.29
N GLY A 4 13.27 16.66 -10.05
CA GLY A 4 12.79 16.33 -11.38
C GLY A 4 11.41 15.66 -11.43
N ASP A 5 10.90 15.13 -10.31
CA ASP A 5 9.53 14.59 -10.26
C ASP A 5 8.53 15.69 -10.62
N LYS A 6 7.47 15.36 -11.37
CA LYS A 6 6.33 16.27 -11.49
C LYS A 6 5.32 15.96 -10.41
N VAL A 7 4.85 17.02 -9.78
CA VAL A 7 3.99 16.94 -8.61
C VAL A 7 2.87 17.94 -8.71
N LYS A 8 1.73 17.61 -8.12
CA LYS A 8 0.55 18.46 -8.06
C LYS A 8 0.35 18.99 -6.65
N VAL A 9 0.10 20.29 -6.52
CA VAL A 9 -0.30 20.88 -5.24
C VAL A 9 -1.79 20.61 -5.03
N VAL A 10 -2.15 19.74 -4.09
CA VAL A 10 -3.54 19.26 -3.98
C VAL A 10 -4.45 20.19 -3.20
N ARG A 11 -3.88 20.97 -2.28
CA ARG A 11 -4.65 21.85 -1.39
C ARG A 11 -3.76 22.92 -0.76
N LYS A 12 -4.41 23.89 -0.13
CA LYS A 12 -3.77 24.87 0.74
C LYS A 12 -3.25 24.19 2.01
N ALA A 13 -2.04 24.54 2.44
CA ALA A 13 -1.53 24.16 3.75
C ALA A 13 -1.94 25.19 4.79
N THR A 14 -2.18 24.74 6.02
CA THR A 14 -2.18 25.64 7.17
C THR A 14 -0.73 25.99 7.49
N SER A 15 -0.43 27.27 7.72
CA SER A 15 0.94 27.70 8.03
C SER A 15 1.57 26.89 9.16
N TYR A 16 2.86 26.58 9.04
CA TYR A 16 3.64 25.82 10.02
C TYR A 16 3.19 24.38 10.31
N THR A 17 2.38 23.75 9.46
CA THR A 17 1.93 22.37 9.71
C THR A 17 3.04 21.32 9.53
N GLN A 18 2.99 20.29 10.39
CA GLN A 18 3.76 19.05 10.26
C GLN A 18 5.29 19.21 10.19
N GLY A 19 5.83 20.34 10.63
CA GLY A 19 7.27 20.63 10.64
C GLY A 19 7.74 21.44 9.42
N TRP A 20 6.82 21.90 8.58
CA TRP A 20 7.11 22.91 7.57
C TRP A 20 7.36 24.26 8.23
N LEU A 21 8.45 24.93 7.88
CA LEU A 21 8.90 26.15 8.58
C LEU A 21 8.36 27.44 7.96
N ASN A 22 7.72 27.38 6.79
CA ASN A 22 7.21 28.55 6.10
C ASN A 22 5.71 28.76 6.35
N THR A 23 5.26 29.98 6.09
CA THR A 23 3.85 30.34 6.01
C THR A 23 3.33 30.17 4.61
N TRP A 24 2.06 29.78 4.51
CA TRP A 24 1.36 29.85 3.24
C TRP A 24 1.05 31.32 2.94
N VAL A 25 1.57 31.83 1.81
CA VAL A 25 1.29 33.20 1.34
C VAL A 25 0.20 33.20 0.27
N HIS A 26 -0.50 34.32 0.10
CA HIS A 26 -1.61 34.42 -0.85
C HIS A 26 -1.22 34.03 -2.29
N ASP A 27 -0.02 34.42 -2.74
CA ASP A 27 0.51 34.07 -4.06
C ASP A 27 0.60 32.55 -4.30
N MET A 28 0.62 31.73 -3.25
CA MET A 28 0.66 30.27 -3.39
C MET A 28 -0.69 29.67 -3.80
N ASP A 29 -1.80 30.37 -3.54
CA ASP A 29 -3.17 29.90 -3.82
C ASP A 29 -3.36 29.57 -5.31
N GLN A 30 -2.71 30.32 -6.21
CA GLN A 30 -2.80 30.13 -7.66
C GLN A 30 -2.20 28.80 -8.16
N TYR A 31 -1.36 28.15 -7.35
CA TYR A 31 -0.70 26.88 -7.71
C TYR A 31 -1.47 25.67 -7.23
N VAL A 32 -2.51 25.83 -6.40
CA VAL A 32 -3.39 24.73 -6.00
C VAL A 32 -4.06 24.16 -7.26
N GLY A 33 -3.96 22.84 -7.42
CA GLY A 33 -4.42 22.09 -8.59
C GLY A 33 -3.43 22.08 -9.76
N ARG A 34 -2.36 22.87 -9.73
CA ARG A 34 -1.36 22.91 -10.82
C ARG A 34 -0.27 21.87 -10.62
N VAL A 35 0.29 21.43 -11.75
CA VAL A 35 1.44 20.53 -11.80
C VAL A 35 2.70 21.36 -12.01
N GLY A 36 3.71 21.13 -11.16
CA GLY A 36 5.03 21.71 -11.30
C GLY A 36 6.12 20.65 -11.23
N THR A 37 7.38 21.06 -11.31
CA THR A 37 8.55 20.18 -11.24
C THR A 37 9.26 20.39 -9.91
N VAL A 38 9.58 19.31 -9.21
CA VAL A 38 10.38 19.41 -7.98
C VAL A 38 11.77 19.89 -8.36
N SER A 39 12.11 21.12 -7.98
CA SER A 39 13.45 21.71 -8.20
C SER A 39 14.38 21.43 -7.03
N ARG A 40 13.83 21.30 -5.82
CA ARG A 40 14.60 20.98 -4.60
C ARG A 40 13.75 20.24 -3.57
N VAL A 41 14.38 19.36 -2.81
CA VAL A 41 13.78 18.71 -1.63
C VAL A 41 14.63 19.08 -0.41
N LEU A 42 14.01 19.73 0.56
CA LEU A 42 14.62 20.15 1.83
C LEU A 42 14.05 19.27 2.95
N ALA A 43 14.64 18.09 3.12
CA ALA A 43 14.13 17.07 4.04
C ALA A 43 14.15 17.52 5.51
N ASP A 44 15.15 18.31 5.90
CA ASP A 44 15.27 18.92 7.23
C ASP A 44 14.14 19.91 7.55
N ARG A 45 13.56 20.53 6.51
CA ARG A 45 12.45 21.50 6.61
C ARG A 45 11.10 20.93 6.18
N LYS A 46 11.07 19.64 5.81
CA LYS A 46 9.89 18.96 5.23
C LYS A 46 9.23 19.78 4.11
N GLU A 47 10.07 20.38 3.28
CA GLU A 47 9.68 21.32 2.25
C GLU A 47 10.12 20.79 0.88
N VAL A 48 9.23 20.90 -0.10
CA VAL A 48 9.48 20.58 -1.50
C VAL A 48 9.35 21.87 -2.29
N GLN A 49 10.45 22.30 -2.92
CA GLN A 49 10.43 23.46 -3.80
C GLN A 49 9.99 23.03 -5.19
N ILE A 50 8.97 23.70 -5.70
CA ILE A 50 8.31 23.35 -6.95
C ILE A 50 8.45 24.52 -7.93
N ASP A 51 9.03 24.24 -9.09
CA ASP A 51 9.14 25.14 -10.23
C ASP A 51 7.94 24.95 -11.17
N PHE A 52 7.22 26.04 -11.41
CA PHE A 52 6.08 26.12 -12.32
C PHE A 52 6.41 26.83 -13.65
N GLY A 53 7.69 27.01 -13.98
CA GLY A 53 8.15 27.70 -15.20
C GLY A 53 8.17 29.22 -15.07
N HIS A 54 8.31 29.74 -13.84
CA HIS A 54 8.36 31.16 -13.54
C HIS A 54 9.59 31.50 -12.71
N TRP A 55 9.94 32.78 -12.62
CA TRP A 55 11.12 33.25 -11.88
C TRP A 55 11.05 33.01 -10.36
N ARG A 56 9.85 32.74 -9.82
CA ARG A 56 9.65 32.39 -8.40
C ARG A 56 9.47 30.89 -8.23
N VAL A 57 10.24 30.33 -7.31
CA VAL A 57 10.08 28.96 -6.80
C VAL A 57 9.49 29.05 -5.40
N PHE A 58 8.37 28.35 -5.17
CA PHE A 58 7.75 28.28 -3.85
C PHE A 58 8.04 26.92 -3.19
N GLY A 59 8.26 26.96 -1.88
CA GLY A 59 8.38 25.78 -1.04
C GLY A 59 7.02 25.36 -0.50
N PHE A 60 6.63 24.11 -0.71
CA PHE A 60 5.39 23.53 -0.23
C PHE A 60 5.68 22.43 0.79
N PRO A 61 4.84 22.23 1.81
CA PRO A 61 4.97 21.06 2.67
C PRO A 61 4.67 19.79 1.87
N GLU A 62 5.38 18.69 2.14
CA GLU A 62 5.17 17.43 1.42
C GLU A 62 3.71 16.92 1.51
N SER A 63 2.99 17.25 2.59
CA SER A 63 1.61 16.79 2.82
C SER A 63 0.52 17.48 2.01
N VAL A 64 0.87 18.49 1.22
CA VAL A 64 -0.05 19.14 0.26
C VAL A 64 0.37 18.91 -1.18
N VAL A 65 1.33 18.02 -1.39
CA VAL A 65 1.88 17.70 -2.70
C VAL A 65 1.67 16.22 -2.94
N GLU A 66 1.24 15.86 -4.15
CA GLU A 66 1.14 14.47 -4.58
C GLU A 66 1.90 14.26 -5.90
N SER A 67 2.28 13.02 -6.20
CA SER A 67 2.85 12.70 -7.51
C SER A 67 1.80 12.98 -8.59
N ALA A 68 2.14 13.79 -9.60
CA ALA A 68 1.23 14.08 -10.70
C ALA A 68 1.07 12.87 -11.65
N TYR A 69 2.00 11.91 -11.56
CA TYR A 69 2.01 10.72 -12.39
C TYR A 69 1.96 9.44 -11.56
N PRO A 70 1.32 8.38 -12.07
CA PRO A 70 1.42 7.05 -11.50
C PRO A 70 2.87 6.54 -11.58
N ALA A 71 3.30 5.78 -10.56
CA ALA A 71 4.66 5.26 -10.49
C ALA A 71 4.91 4.18 -11.56
N ALA A 72 6.18 4.01 -11.95
CA ALA A 72 6.57 2.88 -12.79
C ALA A 72 6.21 1.54 -12.11
N GLY A 73 5.67 0.61 -12.88
CA GLY A 73 5.14 -0.66 -12.38
C GLY A 73 3.70 -0.61 -11.89
N THR A 74 3.09 0.57 -11.75
CA THR A 74 1.68 0.68 -11.37
C THR A 74 0.75 0.25 -12.51
N THR A 75 -0.27 -0.53 -12.17
CA THR A 75 -1.36 -0.85 -13.12
C THR A 75 -2.31 0.33 -13.23
N VAL A 76 -2.60 0.74 -14.45
CA VAL A 76 -3.52 1.84 -14.76
C VAL A 76 -4.57 1.37 -15.74
N LYS A 77 -5.75 1.97 -15.67
CA LYS A 77 -6.83 1.87 -16.65
C LYS A 77 -6.87 3.17 -17.45
N ILE A 78 -6.96 3.05 -18.76
CA ILE A 78 -7.02 4.19 -19.67
C ILE A 78 -8.46 4.63 -19.82
N ASP A 79 -8.71 5.93 -19.64
CA ASP A 79 -10.02 6.54 -19.73
C ASP A 79 -10.05 7.64 -20.80
N TYR A 80 -10.67 7.30 -21.93
CA TYR A 80 -11.04 8.24 -22.99
C TYR A 80 -12.57 8.43 -23.01
N PRO A 81 -13.11 9.55 -22.52
CA PRO A 81 -14.56 9.81 -22.49
C PRO A 81 -15.22 9.78 -23.87
N ASP A 82 -14.45 10.00 -24.92
CA ASP A 82 -14.87 9.97 -26.32
C ASP A 82 -14.79 8.56 -26.96
N GLY A 83 -14.48 7.52 -26.18
CA GLY A 83 -14.53 6.13 -26.64
C GLY A 83 -13.44 5.74 -27.64
N ARG A 84 -12.29 6.44 -27.64
CA ARG A 84 -11.13 6.10 -28.49
C ARG A 84 -10.66 4.66 -28.27
N THR A 85 -9.88 4.15 -29.23
CA THR A 85 -9.38 2.76 -29.35
C THR A 85 -8.71 2.19 -28.08
N TRP A 86 -8.29 3.03 -27.14
CA TRP A 86 -7.60 2.60 -25.92
C TRP A 86 -8.46 2.74 -24.66
N HIS A 87 -9.71 3.22 -24.76
CA HIS A 87 -10.62 3.35 -23.63
C HIS A 87 -10.87 2.00 -22.96
N GLY A 88 -10.82 1.97 -21.63
CA GLY A 88 -11.18 0.82 -20.83
C GLY A 88 -10.06 -0.19 -20.62
N PHE A 89 -9.02 -0.19 -21.47
CA PHE A 89 -7.91 -1.12 -21.37
C PHE A 89 -6.99 -0.81 -20.19
N ARG A 90 -6.40 -1.87 -19.64
CA ARG A 90 -5.39 -1.81 -18.59
C ARG A 90 -3.99 -2.01 -19.13
N GLY A 91 -3.04 -1.39 -18.43
CA GLY A 91 -1.63 -1.60 -18.67
C GLY A 91 -0.77 -1.22 -17.48
N ILE A 92 0.52 -1.44 -17.62
CA ILE A 92 1.53 -1.17 -16.60
C ILE A 92 2.33 0.04 -17.03
N VAL A 93 2.42 1.03 -16.15
CA VAL A 93 3.26 2.21 -16.36
C VAL A 93 4.72 1.78 -16.48
N LYS A 94 5.38 2.16 -17.56
CA LYS A 94 6.81 1.91 -17.78
C LYS A 94 7.63 3.07 -17.24
N ASP A 95 7.33 4.27 -17.72
CA ASP A 95 7.98 5.50 -17.31
C ASP A 95 7.14 6.73 -17.73
N VAL A 96 7.67 7.92 -17.47
CA VAL A 96 7.10 9.19 -17.88
C VAL A 96 8.11 9.90 -18.78
N THR A 97 7.66 10.34 -19.94
CA THR A 97 8.49 11.03 -20.93
C THR A 97 8.72 12.50 -20.53
N PRO A 98 9.77 13.16 -21.07
CA PRO A 98 10.07 14.56 -20.75
C PRO A 98 8.95 15.55 -21.08
N ASP A 99 8.13 15.25 -22.08
CA ASP A 99 6.95 16.02 -22.51
C ASP A 99 5.69 15.74 -21.68
N GLY A 100 5.79 14.91 -20.63
CA GLY A 100 4.73 14.69 -19.64
C GLY A 100 3.71 13.63 -20.02
N PHE A 101 4.00 12.77 -21.00
CA PHE A 101 3.20 11.58 -21.27
C PHE A 101 3.68 10.40 -20.43
N VAL A 102 2.74 9.61 -19.96
CA VAL A 102 3.00 8.36 -19.25
C VAL A 102 3.03 7.24 -20.27
N ARG A 103 4.17 6.55 -20.43
CA ARG A 103 4.23 5.37 -21.29
C ARG A 103 3.66 4.19 -20.54
N VAL A 104 2.61 3.59 -21.09
CA VAL A 104 1.91 2.45 -20.52
C VAL A 104 2.03 1.27 -21.48
N MET A 105 2.50 0.14 -20.97
CA MET A 105 2.54 -1.14 -21.67
C MET A 105 1.22 -1.87 -21.44
N MET A 106 0.46 -2.16 -22.49
CA MET A 106 -0.83 -2.81 -22.34
C MET A 106 -0.68 -4.25 -21.86
N SER A 107 -1.47 -4.61 -20.86
CA SER A 107 -1.51 -5.98 -20.32
C SER A 107 -2.60 -6.84 -20.95
N GLU A 108 -3.54 -6.23 -21.69
CA GLU A 108 -4.75 -6.90 -22.20
C GLU A 108 -5.25 -6.27 -23.51
N GLY A 109 -6.21 -6.95 -24.14
CA GLY A 109 -6.88 -6.46 -25.35
C GLY A 109 -6.08 -6.63 -26.65
N PRO A 110 -6.58 -6.06 -27.76
CA PRO A 110 -5.95 -6.15 -29.09
C PRO A 110 -4.61 -5.41 -29.15
N HIS A 111 -4.31 -4.58 -28.16
CA HIS A 111 -3.06 -3.82 -28.05
C HIS A 111 -2.08 -4.41 -27.04
N LYS A 112 -2.31 -5.62 -26.52
CA LYS A 112 -1.41 -6.29 -25.57
C LYS A 112 0.04 -6.24 -26.06
N ASP A 113 0.95 -5.99 -25.12
CA ASP A 113 2.40 -5.89 -25.36
C ASP A 113 2.84 -4.69 -26.23
N ASN A 114 1.89 -3.83 -26.65
CA ASN A 114 2.21 -2.52 -27.23
C ASN A 114 2.32 -1.45 -26.14
N ALA A 115 3.20 -0.48 -26.35
CA ALA A 115 3.31 0.71 -25.52
C ALA A 115 2.58 1.89 -26.17
N GLY A 116 1.80 2.62 -25.37
CA GLY A 116 1.20 3.90 -25.75
C GLY A 116 1.62 5.02 -24.81
N GLY A 117 1.67 6.25 -25.31
CA GLY A 117 1.84 7.45 -24.49
C GLY A 117 0.51 8.08 -24.14
N PHE A 118 0.24 8.30 -22.84
CA PHE A 118 -1.04 8.82 -22.35
C PHE A 118 -0.84 10.05 -21.48
N LYS A 119 -1.77 11.00 -21.57
CA LYS A 119 -1.80 12.10 -20.60
C LYS A 119 -2.25 11.55 -19.24
N PRO A 120 -1.72 12.07 -18.12
CA PRO A 120 -1.99 11.52 -16.78
C PRO A 120 -3.47 11.61 -16.40
N GLU A 121 -4.16 12.67 -16.81
CA GLU A 121 -5.60 12.85 -16.56
C GLU A 121 -6.47 11.82 -17.29
N ARG A 122 -5.89 11.02 -18.20
CA ARG A 122 -6.54 9.90 -18.89
C ARG A 122 -6.23 8.56 -18.23
N LEU A 123 -5.53 8.54 -17.10
CA LEU A 123 -5.14 7.33 -16.41
C LEU A 123 -5.78 7.26 -15.03
N THR A 124 -6.45 6.15 -14.75
CA THR A 124 -6.94 5.82 -13.41
C THR A 124 -6.07 4.71 -12.84
N VAL A 125 -5.45 4.93 -11.68
CA VAL A 125 -4.69 3.87 -11.00
C VAL A 125 -5.64 2.75 -10.58
N VAL A 126 -5.32 1.53 -10.99
CA VAL A 126 -6.04 0.33 -10.55
C VAL A 126 -5.25 -0.24 -9.38
N PRO A 127 -5.82 -0.28 -8.16
CA PRO A 127 -5.16 -0.93 -7.03
C PRO A 127 -4.73 -2.33 -7.45
N ALA A 128 -3.50 -2.72 -7.13
CA ALA A 128 -3.14 -4.12 -7.22
C ALA A 128 -4.15 -4.87 -6.35
N ILE A 129 -4.92 -5.77 -6.96
CA ILE A 129 -5.55 -6.83 -6.19
C ILE A 129 -4.35 -7.64 -5.76
N ASP A 130 -3.83 -7.37 -4.57
CA ASP A 130 -2.80 -8.19 -3.98
C ASP A 130 -3.29 -9.62 -4.13
N LYS A 131 -2.48 -10.47 -4.78
CA LYS A 131 -2.62 -11.91 -4.63
C LYS A 131 -2.75 -12.12 -3.14
N ILE A 132 -3.93 -12.50 -2.67
CA ILE A 132 -4.12 -13.01 -1.32
C ILE A 132 -3.23 -14.24 -1.28
N VAL A 133 -1.99 -14.06 -0.84
CA VAL A 133 -1.12 -15.15 -0.48
C VAL A 133 -1.80 -15.73 0.74
N ALA A 134 -2.38 -16.91 0.55
CA ALA A 134 -2.95 -17.72 1.60
C ALA A 134 -1.80 -18.09 2.55
N ASP A 135 -1.54 -17.24 3.52
CA ASP A 135 -0.75 -17.59 4.67
C ASP A 135 -1.52 -17.18 5.93
N SER A 136 -1.81 -18.20 6.74
CA SER A 136 -2.47 -18.14 8.04
C SER A 136 -3.97 -17.83 8.03
N ALA A 137 -4.75 -18.90 8.13
CA ALA A 137 -6.17 -18.90 8.44
C ALA A 137 -6.46 -18.05 9.69
N THR A 138 -6.95 -16.84 9.48
CA THR A 138 -7.77 -16.13 10.46
C THR A 138 -9.07 -15.79 9.74
N THR A 139 -10.14 -16.49 10.10
CA THR A 139 -11.46 -16.34 9.51
C THR A 139 -12.07 -15.01 9.94
N ALA A 140 -11.63 -13.92 9.31
CA ALA A 140 -12.36 -12.66 9.32
C ALA A 140 -13.32 -12.68 8.14
N THR A 141 -14.62 -12.79 8.43
CA THR A 141 -15.68 -12.63 7.42
C THR A 141 -15.76 -11.17 7.02
N ILE A 142 -14.87 -10.74 6.14
CA ILE A 142 -14.99 -9.46 5.45
C ILE A 142 -15.98 -9.69 4.31
N LYS A 143 -17.21 -9.20 4.44
CA LYS A 143 -18.13 -9.09 3.29
C LYS A 143 -17.55 -8.04 2.34
N PRO A 144 -16.98 -8.40 1.18
CA PRO A 144 -16.48 -7.40 0.25
C PRO A 144 -17.69 -6.72 -0.40
N THR A 145 -17.85 -5.42 -0.19
CA THR A 145 -19.08 -4.69 -0.57
C THR A 145 -19.18 -4.38 -2.08
N ASN A 146 -18.23 -4.80 -2.93
CA ASN A 146 -18.23 -4.45 -4.36
C ASN A 146 -17.59 -5.53 -5.25
N LEU A 147 -18.00 -6.81 -5.11
CA LEU A 147 -17.60 -7.81 -6.09
C LEU A 147 -18.51 -7.72 -7.32
N ILE A 148 -17.91 -7.47 -8.50
CA ILE A 148 -18.61 -7.61 -9.78
C ILE A 148 -18.79 -9.12 -10.03
N PRO A 149 -20.04 -9.63 -10.09
CA PRO A 149 -20.30 -11.04 -10.33
C PRO A 149 -19.87 -11.43 -11.75
N VAL A 150 -19.22 -12.58 -11.89
CA VAL A 150 -18.83 -13.17 -13.19
C VAL A 150 -19.63 -14.44 -13.45
N ILE A 151 -19.65 -14.92 -14.69
CA ILE A 151 -20.26 -16.21 -15.02
C ILE A 151 -19.59 -17.31 -14.17
N GLY A 152 -20.40 -18.13 -13.52
CA GLY A 152 -19.98 -19.14 -12.55
C GLY A 152 -19.94 -18.68 -11.10
N SER A 153 -20.09 -17.38 -10.80
CA SER A 153 -20.20 -16.90 -9.42
C SER A 153 -21.45 -17.47 -8.74
N ARG A 154 -21.28 -17.92 -7.48
CA ARG A 154 -22.41 -18.22 -6.59
C ARG A 154 -22.94 -16.93 -5.98
N VAL A 155 -24.26 -16.82 -5.89
CA VAL A 155 -24.96 -15.63 -5.41
C VAL A 155 -26.13 -16.02 -4.53
N GLU A 156 -26.51 -15.16 -3.61
CA GLU A 156 -27.70 -15.28 -2.78
C GLU A 156 -28.68 -14.17 -3.17
N ILE A 157 -29.96 -14.48 -3.35
CA ILE A 157 -31.02 -13.52 -3.70
C ILE A 157 -31.89 -13.30 -2.45
N PRO A 158 -31.58 -12.34 -1.56
CA PRO A 158 -32.35 -12.15 -0.34
C PRO A 158 -33.58 -11.24 -0.54
N ARG A 159 -33.61 -10.45 -1.62
CA ARG A 159 -34.55 -9.30 -1.75
C ARG A 159 -35.86 -9.63 -2.47
N ARG A 160 -35.97 -10.79 -3.11
CA ARG A 160 -37.22 -11.25 -3.75
C ARG A 160 -37.74 -12.47 -3.02
N ALA A 161 -38.76 -12.31 -2.18
CA ALA A 161 -39.29 -13.38 -1.33
C ALA A 161 -39.61 -14.68 -2.11
N VAL A 162 -40.17 -14.53 -3.31
CA VAL A 162 -40.51 -15.66 -4.20
C VAL A 162 -39.26 -16.37 -4.72
N TRP A 163 -38.17 -15.64 -4.97
CA TRP A 163 -36.90 -16.15 -5.49
C TRP A 163 -35.81 -16.28 -4.41
N ALA A 164 -36.20 -16.28 -3.13
CA ALA A 164 -35.26 -16.35 -2.03
C ALA A 164 -34.50 -17.69 -2.08
N GLY A 165 -33.17 -17.59 -2.20
CA GLY A 165 -32.30 -18.75 -2.32
C GLY A 165 -30.95 -18.40 -2.94
N GLU A 166 -30.14 -19.42 -3.11
CA GLU A 166 -28.84 -19.32 -3.77
C GLU A 166 -28.94 -19.74 -5.23
N GLY A 167 -28.04 -19.24 -6.06
CA GLY A 167 -27.89 -19.67 -7.44
C GLY A 167 -26.50 -19.42 -8.01
N THR A 168 -26.34 -19.77 -9.27
CA THR A 168 -25.10 -19.57 -10.03
C THR A 168 -25.39 -18.70 -11.26
N VAL A 169 -24.57 -17.68 -11.49
CA VAL A 169 -24.66 -16.83 -12.68
C VAL A 169 -24.29 -17.65 -13.93
N GLU A 170 -25.22 -17.85 -14.85
CA GLU A 170 -24.96 -18.59 -16.10
C GLU A 170 -24.64 -17.66 -17.28
N SER A 171 -25.24 -16.46 -17.32
CA SER A 171 -24.96 -15.46 -18.37
C SER A 171 -25.31 -14.05 -17.92
N VAL A 172 -24.76 -13.06 -18.62
CA VAL A 172 -25.05 -11.63 -18.40
C VAL A 172 -25.39 -10.99 -19.76
N LYS A 173 -26.55 -10.35 -19.88
CA LYS A 173 -26.96 -9.63 -21.09
C LYS A 173 -27.69 -8.35 -20.71
N ASN A 174 -27.26 -7.21 -21.26
CA ASN A 174 -27.86 -5.89 -20.99
C ASN A 174 -28.00 -5.58 -19.48
N ASN A 175 -26.96 -5.84 -18.68
CA ASN A 175 -26.94 -5.70 -17.22
C ASN A 175 -27.94 -6.58 -16.44
N VAL A 176 -28.56 -7.57 -17.09
CA VAL A 176 -29.37 -8.60 -16.44
C VAL A 176 -28.55 -9.87 -16.29
N TYR A 177 -28.44 -10.34 -15.05
CA TYR A 177 -27.77 -11.58 -14.67
C TYR A 177 -28.79 -12.72 -14.70
N ASN A 178 -28.61 -13.66 -15.62
CA ASN A 178 -29.38 -14.90 -15.63
C ASN A 178 -28.77 -15.86 -14.61
N ILE A 179 -29.48 -16.06 -13.51
CA ILE A 179 -29.04 -16.91 -12.40
C ILE A 179 -29.88 -18.19 -12.41
N ARG A 180 -29.21 -19.34 -12.42
CA ARG A 180 -29.84 -20.63 -12.17
C ARG A 180 -29.86 -20.88 -10.66
N MET A 181 -31.04 -21.03 -10.09
CA MET A 181 -31.20 -21.27 -8.65
C MET A 181 -30.72 -22.67 -8.28
N THR A 182 -29.95 -22.78 -7.21
CA THR A 182 -29.48 -24.04 -6.62
C THR A 182 -30.27 -24.42 -5.37
N THR A 183 -30.85 -23.44 -4.67
CA THR A 183 -31.70 -23.66 -3.49
C THR A 183 -32.98 -22.82 -3.57
N GLY A 184 -33.89 -23.00 -2.59
CA GLY A 184 -35.16 -22.27 -2.52
C GLY A 184 -36.28 -22.89 -3.36
N GLN A 185 -37.44 -22.21 -3.39
CA GLN A 185 -38.66 -22.69 -4.06
C GLN A 185 -38.47 -22.88 -5.59
N TYR A 186 -37.54 -22.15 -6.18
CA TYR A 186 -37.26 -22.14 -7.62
C TYR A 186 -35.99 -22.92 -8.00
N ALA A 187 -35.49 -23.81 -7.12
CA ALA A 187 -34.30 -24.62 -7.41
C ALA A 187 -34.41 -25.34 -8.77
N GLY A 188 -33.36 -25.21 -9.59
CA GLY A 188 -33.29 -25.71 -10.96
C GLY A 188 -33.81 -24.76 -12.05
N GLN A 189 -34.61 -23.75 -11.67
CA GLN A 189 -35.13 -22.73 -12.60
C GLN A 189 -34.14 -21.57 -12.80
N ARG A 190 -34.45 -20.71 -13.78
CA ARG A 190 -33.66 -19.53 -14.13
C ARG A 190 -34.47 -18.26 -13.92
N GLY A 191 -33.83 -17.26 -13.31
CA GLY A 191 -34.37 -15.91 -13.20
C GLY A 191 -33.38 -14.86 -13.71
N GLY A 192 -33.90 -13.73 -14.18
CA GLY A 192 -33.10 -12.55 -14.53
C GLY A 192 -33.11 -11.56 -13.37
N PHE A 193 -31.92 -11.11 -12.94
CA PHE A 193 -31.75 -10.23 -11.79
C PHE A 193 -30.77 -9.09 -12.11
N PHE A 194 -30.99 -7.93 -11.52
CA PHE A 194 -30.01 -6.85 -11.52
C PHE A 194 -28.96 -7.06 -10.42
N SER A 195 -27.79 -6.45 -10.56
CA SER A 195 -26.66 -6.62 -9.63
C SER A 195 -26.97 -6.18 -8.19
N ASP A 196 -27.99 -5.37 -7.99
CA ASP A 196 -28.49 -4.90 -6.70
C ASP A 196 -29.62 -5.77 -6.13
N GLU A 197 -29.93 -6.91 -6.74
CA GLU A 197 -30.97 -7.84 -6.24
C GLU A 197 -30.40 -9.09 -5.56
N PHE A 198 -29.08 -9.26 -5.61
CA PHE A 198 -28.39 -10.41 -5.04
C PHE A 198 -27.03 -10.02 -4.45
N ASP A 199 -26.52 -10.85 -3.54
CA ASP A 199 -25.20 -10.71 -2.93
C ASP A 199 -24.29 -11.83 -3.44
N VAL A 200 -23.04 -11.52 -3.79
CA VAL A 200 -22.08 -12.53 -4.26
C VAL A 200 -21.57 -13.35 -3.07
N LEU A 201 -21.79 -14.66 -3.12
CA LEU A 201 -21.26 -15.58 -2.13
C LEU A 201 -19.81 -15.90 -2.49
N THR A 202 -18.88 -15.51 -1.63
CA THR A 202 -17.46 -15.80 -1.82
C THR A 202 -17.26 -17.32 -1.81
N VAL A 203 -16.97 -17.90 -2.98
CA VAL A 203 -16.56 -19.30 -3.05
C VAL A 203 -15.10 -19.37 -2.59
N PRO A 204 -14.72 -20.24 -1.64
CA PRO A 204 -13.32 -20.56 -1.43
C PRO A 204 -12.80 -21.19 -2.73
N VAL A 205 -11.96 -20.46 -3.45
CA VAL A 205 -11.32 -20.99 -4.66
C VAL A 205 -10.24 -21.97 -4.19
N GLU A 206 -10.50 -23.28 -4.29
CA GLU A 206 -9.41 -24.26 -4.29
C GLU A 206 -8.59 -24.06 -5.57
N VAL A 207 -7.52 -23.27 -5.46
CA VAL A 207 -6.56 -23.15 -6.56
C VAL A 207 -5.71 -24.43 -6.57
N LYS A 208 -6.07 -25.40 -7.42
CA LYS A 208 -5.15 -26.49 -7.78
C LYS A 208 -4.06 -25.93 -8.68
N GLN A 209 -2.96 -25.45 -8.09
CA GLN A 209 -1.76 -25.09 -8.84
C GLN A 209 -1.00 -26.35 -9.25
N THR A 210 -0.96 -26.63 -10.56
CA THR A 210 0.06 -27.52 -11.13
C THR A 210 1.36 -26.73 -11.25
N ILE A 211 2.27 -26.90 -10.28
CA ILE A 211 3.60 -26.29 -10.32
C ILE A 211 4.45 -27.09 -11.33
N TYR A 212 4.74 -26.50 -12.49
CA TYR A 212 5.81 -26.99 -13.35
C TYR A 212 7.15 -26.57 -12.74
N ALA A 213 7.90 -27.53 -12.18
CA ALA A 213 9.26 -27.29 -11.73
C ALA A 213 10.20 -27.22 -12.96
N PRO A 214 10.93 -26.12 -13.19
CA PRO A 214 12.01 -26.11 -14.17
C PRO A 214 13.14 -27.02 -13.69
N LYS A 215 13.55 -27.99 -14.53
CA LYS A 215 14.81 -28.73 -14.33
C LYS A 215 15.97 -27.77 -14.57
N TYR A 216 16.72 -27.47 -13.51
CA TYR A 216 18.04 -26.84 -13.63
C TYR A 216 19.12 -27.89 -13.47
N ASP A 217 20.05 -27.95 -14.42
CA ASP A 217 21.26 -28.75 -14.34
C ASP A 217 22.20 -28.20 -13.25
N LYS A 218 22.78 -29.12 -12.48
CA LYS A 218 23.69 -28.83 -11.37
C LYS A 218 25.00 -28.20 -11.88
N VAL A 219 25.19 -26.91 -11.65
CA VAL A 219 26.50 -26.27 -11.75
C VAL A 219 27.24 -26.48 -10.42
N THR A 220 28.32 -27.28 -10.45
CA THR A 220 29.19 -27.48 -9.29
C THR A 220 30.23 -26.36 -9.24
N ILE A 221 30.11 -25.46 -8.27
CA ILE A 221 31.15 -24.46 -7.97
C ILE A 221 31.93 -24.96 -6.74
N ARG A 222 33.23 -25.20 -6.89
CA ARG A 222 34.13 -25.48 -5.76
C ARG A 222 34.65 -24.15 -5.17
N PRO A 223 34.48 -23.89 -3.88
CA PRO A 223 35.19 -22.79 -3.23
C PRO A 223 36.50 -23.30 -2.60
N SER A 224 37.63 -22.71 -2.99
CA SER A 224 38.91 -22.87 -2.31
C SER A 224 39.25 -21.56 -1.60
N PHE A 225 38.91 -21.44 -0.31
CA PHE A 225 39.55 -20.46 0.56
C PHE A 225 39.66 -21.01 1.99
N LYS A 226 40.90 -21.01 2.48
CA LYS A 226 41.33 -21.40 3.83
C LYS A 226 41.26 -20.17 4.73
N PRO A 227 40.68 -20.24 5.94
CA PRO A 227 40.90 -19.23 6.97
C PRO A 227 41.95 -19.69 8.00
N ALA A 228 42.74 -18.72 8.46
CA ALA A 228 43.70 -18.84 9.56
C ALA A 228 43.02 -18.66 10.93
N THR A 229 43.69 -19.18 11.97
CA THR A 229 43.16 -19.44 13.31
C THR A 229 43.43 -18.32 14.32
N ALA A 230 42.49 -18.17 15.27
CA ALA A 230 42.58 -17.71 16.68
C ALA A 230 42.33 -16.21 17.01
N PRO A 231 41.93 -15.86 18.26
CA PRO A 231 41.41 -16.67 19.37
C PRO A 231 40.01 -16.22 19.89
N ALA A 232 39.51 -17.00 20.84
CA ALA A 232 38.18 -16.95 21.45
C ALA A 232 37.86 -15.65 22.22
N SER A 233 36.62 -15.18 22.09
CA SER A 233 35.98 -14.31 23.07
C SER A 233 34.63 -14.90 23.49
N THR A 234 34.43 -14.89 24.80
CA THR A 234 33.28 -15.32 25.60
C THR A 234 31.93 -14.95 24.97
N GLN A 235 31.12 -15.97 24.68
CA GLN A 235 29.70 -15.82 24.39
C GLN A 235 28.92 -15.85 25.71
N ASP A 236 28.33 -14.71 26.07
CA ASP A 236 27.17 -14.70 26.95
C ASP A 236 25.98 -15.34 26.21
N LYS A 237 25.57 -16.50 26.71
CA LYS A 237 24.31 -17.15 26.35
C LYS A 237 23.15 -16.31 26.85
N VAL A 238 22.45 -15.62 25.95
CA VAL A 238 21.03 -15.30 26.14
C VAL A 238 20.23 -16.10 25.13
N THR A 239 19.72 -17.23 25.59
CA THR A 239 18.74 -18.05 24.87
C THR A 239 17.38 -17.35 24.98
N GLU A 240 17.04 -16.45 24.06
CA GLU A 240 15.68 -15.90 23.98
C GLU A 240 14.83 -16.78 23.04
N SER A 241 14.06 -17.67 23.67
CA SER A 241 12.96 -18.43 23.10
C SER A 241 11.93 -17.49 22.46
N TYR A 242 11.74 -17.60 21.14
CA TYR A 242 10.63 -16.97 20.41
C TYR A 242 9.34 -17.79 20.57
N GLY A 243 8.95 -18.05 21.82
CA GLY A 243 7.74 -18.79 22.17
C GLY A 243 6.61 -17.87 22.63
N GLY A 244 5.60 -17.67 21.76
CA GLY A 244 4.38 -16.92 22.06
C GLY A 244 4.48 -15.43 21.74
N THR A 245 3.92 -14.99 20.61
CA THR A 245 3.95 -13.60 20.11
C THR A 245 3.07 -12.68 20.96
N SER A 246 3.46 -12.44 22.21
CA SER A 246 2.89 -11.35 22.99
C SER A 246 3.09 -10.05 22.22
N ALA A 247 2.10 -9.15 22.25
CA ALA A 247 2.18 -7.83 21.62
C ALA A 247 3.48 -7.09 21.98
N LEU A 248 4.00 -7.31 23.20
CA LEU A 248 5.27 -6.77 23.67
C LEU A 248 6.50 -7.40 22.98
N GLY A 249 6.50 -8.72 22.76
CA GLY A 249 7.57 -9.39 22.02
C GLY A 249 7.68 -8.91 20.57
N TYR A 250 6.52 -8.75 19.91
CA TYR A 250 6.45 -8.15 18.58
C TYR A 250 6.87 -6.67 18.58
N ALA A 251 6.42 -5.87 19.55
CA ALA A 251 6.84 -4.48 19.68
C ALA A 251 8.37 -4.32 19.85
N ARG A 252 9.01 -5.22 20.61
CA ARG A 252 10.47 -5.23 20.78
C ARG A 252 11.19 -5.54 19.48
N SER A 253 10.68 -6.47 18.66
CA SER A 253 11.29 -6.77 17.35
C SER A 253 11.16 -5.58 16.39
N VAL A 254 9.99 -4.95 16.36
CA VAL A 254 9.73 -3.72 15.57
C VAL A 254 10.64 -2.58 16.01
N ALA A 255 10.78 -2.33 17.30
CA ALA A 255 11.67 -1.29 17.83
C ALA A 255 13.12 -1.47 17.35
N ARG A 256 13.65 -2.70 17.42
CA ARG A 256 14.99 -3.02 16.93
C ARG A 256 15.13 -2.79 15.44
N SER A 257 14.11 -3.15 14.65
CA SER A 257 14.11 -2.94 13.19
C SER A 257 14.16 -1.45 12.84
N ILE A 258 13.30 -0.63 13.44
CA ILE A 258 13.27 0.83 13.21
C ILE A 258 14.60 1.46 13.61
N ALA A 259 15.15 1.10 14.77
CA ALA A 259 16.42 1.63 15.23
C ALA A 259 17.57 1.24 14.29
N LYS A 260 17.65 -0.02 13.83
CA LYS A 260 18.70 -0.46 12.90
C LYS A 260 18.63 0.22 11.53
N ALA A 261 17.45 0.63 11.08
CA ALA A 261 17.27 1.36 9.82
C ALA A 261 17.68 2.85 9.93
N ASN A 262 17.73 3.40 11.15
CA ASN A 262 18.09 4.79 11.40
C ASN A 262 19.61 4.94 11.60
N THR A 263 20.24 5.89 10.92
CA THR A 263 21.68 6.18 11.03
C THR A 263 22.11 6.51 12.47
N LEU A 264 21.24 7.16 13.24
CA LEU A 264 21.47 7.49 14.64
C LEU A 264 21.04 6.39 15.62
N ARG A 265 20.52 5.27 15.11
CA ARG A 265 19.98 4.15 15.90
C ARG A 265 18.90 4.53 16.91
N ARG A 266 18.16 5.60 16.63
CA ARG A 266 17.15 6.19 17.54
C ARG A 266 15.72 5.79 17.17
N VAL A 267 14.91 5.57 18.19
CA VAL A 267 13.49 5.24 18.07
C VAL A 267 12.70 5.77 19.27
N THR A 268 11.41 6.02 19.07
CA THR A 268 10.46 6.43 20.11
C THR A 268 9.36 5.39 20.27
N ALA A 269 8.69 5.38 21.43
CA ALA A 269 7.54 4.51 21.66
C ALA A 269 6.42 4.73 20.64
N ASP A 270 6.27 5.95 20.12
CA ASP A 270 5.20 6.32 19.17
C ASP A 270 5.44 5.72 17.78
N GLN A 271 6.68 5.76 17.29
CA GLN A 271 7.05 5.11 16.03
C GLN A 271 6.82 3.58 16.09
N VAL A 272 7.07 2.98 17.26
CA VAL A 272 6.77 1.55 17.46
C VAL A 272 5.26 1.31 17.47
N GLN A 273 4.49 2.15 18.18
CA GLN A 273 3.02 2.06 18.22
C GLN A 273 2.39 2.13 16.83
N GLU A 274 2.84 3.06 15.99
CA GLU A 274 2.34 3.21 14.61
C GLU A 274 2.49 1.89 13.84
N LYS A 275 3.65 1.26 13.92
CA LYS A 275 3.94 0.01 13.20
C LYS A 275 3.23 -1.21 13.76
N VAL A 276 3.04 -1.30 15.08
CA VAL A 276 2.31 -2.44 15.67
C VAL A 276 0.79 -2.32 15.52
N LEU A 277 0.26 -1.10 15.40
CA LEU A 277 -1.14 -0.87 15.06
C LEU A 277 -1.48 -1.40 13.66
N GLU A 278 -0.56 -1.28 12.70
CA GLU A 278 -0.70 -1.89 11.36
C GLU A 278 -0.89 -3.41 11.44
N ALA A 279 -0.34 -4.06 12.48
CA ALA A 279 -0.48 -5.48 12.76
C ALA A 279 -1.63 -5.83 13.72
N GLY A 280 -2.49 -4.87 14.07
CA GLY A 280 -3.65 -5.05 14.94
C GLY A 280 -3.36 -5.05 16.44
N TYR A 281 -2.17 -4.63 16.87
CA TYR A 281 -1.79 -4.57 18.29
C TYR A 281 -1.82 -3.14 18.83
N ASP A 282 -2.35 -2.97 20.03
CA ASP A 282 -2.21 -1.74 20.82
C ASP A 282 -1.33 -1.98 22.04
N LEU A 283 -0.28 -1.17 22.21
CA LEU A 283 0.65 -1.30 23.33
C LEU A 283 0.07 -0.69 24.61
N GLY A 284 -0.89 0.24 24.52
CA GLY A 284 -1.45 0.95 25.66
C GLY A 284 -0.39 1.44 26.66
N ASN A 285 -0.58 1.09 27.93
CA ASN A 285 0.34 1.44 29.02
C ASN A 285 1.68 0.67 28.99
N SER A 286 1.77 -0.40 28.20
CA SER A 286 2.98 -1.23 28.08
C SER A 286 4.02 -0.64 27.13
N ALA A 287 3.75 0.50 26.50
CA ALA A 287 4.67 1.16 25.58
C ALA A 287 6.06 1.46 26.19
N GLY A 288 6.12 1.75 27.49
CA GLY A 288 7.40 1.97 28.19
C GLY A 288 8.24 0.70 28.38
N SER A 289 7.61 -0.49 28.35
CA SER A 289 8.29 -1.78 28.59
C SER A 289 9.03 -2.32 27.37
N ILE A 290 8.87 -1.69 26.20
CA ILE A 290 9.54 -2.05 24.95
C ILE A 290 11.06 -1.88 25.08
N PHE A 291 11.49 -0.83 25.80
CA PHE A 291 12.89 -0.46 25.94
C PHE A 291 13.54 -1.00 27.22
N LYS A 292 12.88 -1.92 27.94
CA LYS A 292 13.49 -2.60 29.08
C LYS A 292 14.53 -3.62 28.59
N GLY A 293 15.75 -3.55 29.13
CA GLY A 293 16.87 -4.44 28.81
C GLY A 293 18.17 -3.66 28.55
N GLY A 294 19.30 -4.37 28.44
CA GLY A 294 20.62 -3.75 28.26
C GLY A 294 20.90 -3.19 26.86
N ASN A 295 20.04 -3.44 25.87
CA ASN A 295 20.26 -3.07 24.48
C ASN A 295 19.77 -1.65 24.13
N TRP A 296 19.22 -0.92 25.10
CA TRP A 296 18.64 0.40 24.89
C TRP A 296 19.26 1.42 25.85
N LYS A 297 19.72 2.54 25.29
CA LYS A 297 20.22 3.69 26.03
C LYS A 297 19.21 4.83 25.96
N ASN A 298 18.83 5.36 27.12
CA ASN A 298 18.04 6.59 27.18
C ASN A 298 18.94 7.76 26.75
N THR A 299 18.52 8.51 25.74
CA THR A 299 19.32 9.63 25.20
C THR A 299 19.19 10.93 26.01
N GLY A 300 18.24 11.00 26.94
CA GLY A 300 17.85 12.23 27.65
C GLY A 300 17.00 13.19 26.80
N VAL A 301 16.91 12.95 25.49
CA VAL A 301 16.09 13.74 24.58
C VAL A 301 14.65 13.27 24.66
N THR A 302 13.72 14.22 24.66
CA THR A 302 12.28 13.95 24.63
C THR A 302 11.63 14.68 23.47
N VAL A 303 10.64 14.06 22.83
CA VAL A 303 9.86 14.64 21.72
C VAL A 303 8.38 14.68 22.06
N LYS A 304 7.62 15.56 21.42
CA LYS A 304 6.16 15.63 21.62
C LYS A 304 5.50 14.36 21.06
N SER A 305 4.63 13.73 21.85
CA SER A 305 3.92 12.53 21.42
C SER A 305 2.95 12.83 20.26
N THR A 306 2.83 11.89 19.32
CA THR A 306 1.91 11.96 18.17
C THR A 306 0.65 11.10 18.37
N ARG A 307 0.55 10.35 19.48
CA ARG A 307 -0.60 9.45 19.74
C ARG A 307 -1.89 10.23 20.00
N PRO A 308 -3.03 9.82 19.42
CA PRO A 308 -4.35 10.34 19.78
C PRO A 308 -4.61 10.13 21.27
N GLY A 309 -4.99 11.19 22.00
CA GLY A 309 -5.26 11.14 23.44
C GLY A 309 -4.05 11.43 24.34
N ASN A 310 -2.85 11.58 23.78
CA ASN A 310 -1.63 11.88 24.55
C ASN A 310 -1.21 13.37 24.42
N ASN A 311 -2.20 14.28 24.35
CA ASN A 311 -2.14 15.66 23.83
C ASN A 311 -1.21 16.67 24.55
N SER A 312 -0.26 16.24 25.37
CA SER A 312 0.79 17.10 25.95
C SER A 312 2.00 16.32 26.48
N ARG A 313 2.01 14.99 26.40
CA ARG A 313 3.10 14.21 26.98
C ARG A 313 4.29 14.15 26.03
N ARG A 314 5.48 14.24 26.62
CA ARG A 314 6.73 14.04 25.90
C ARG A 314 7.14 12.57 26.02
N VAL A 315 7.57 11.97 24.93
CA VAL A 315 8.11 10.61 24.90
C VAL A 315 9.63 10.67 24.80
N VAL A 316 10.29 9.78 25.53
CA VAL A 316 11.75 9.66 25.53
C VAL A 316 12.21 9.05 24.21
N VAL A 317 13.31 9.57 23.67
CA VAL A 317 14.03 8.99 22.53
C VAL A 317 15.04 7.98 23.05
N TRP A 318 14.97 6.75 22.56
CA TRP A 318 15.87 5.66 22.92
C TRP A 318 16.83 5.36 21.78
N GLU A 319 18.07 5.03 22.12
CA GLU A 319 19.12 4.62 21.18
C GLU A 319 19.42 3.14 21.36
N TYR A 320 19.46 2.39 20.26
CA TYR A 320 19.79 0.97 20.28
C TYR A 320 21.32 0.77 20.27
N VAL A 321 21.85 0.14 21.33
CA VAL A 321 23.30 -0.03 21.55
C VAL A 321 23.82 -1.45 21.31
N GLY A 322 22.94 -2.43 21.07
CA GLY A 322 23.30 -3.82 20.76
C GLY A 322 23.09 -4.19 19.29
#